data_AF-A0A2V6GEV6-F1
#
_entry.id   AF-A0A2V6GEV6-F1
#
_cell.length_a   1.000
_cell.length_b   1.000
_cell.length_c   1.000
_cell.angle_alpha   90.00
_cell.angle_beta   90.00
_cell.angle_gamma   90.00
#
_symmetry.space_group_name_H-M   'P 1'
#
loop_
_entity.id
_entity.type
_entity.pdbx_description
1 polymer ?
#
loop_
_entity_poly.entity_id
_entity_poly.type
_entity_poly.pdbx_seq_one_letter_code
_entity_poly.pdbx_strand_id
1 'polypeptide(L)'
;GFGYAVIIRADAWGDRELLVHNFVHIAQCERSGGLEPWVRRYLSNRRSCAQFSLGPLEEEARGLAREICTAASTGPVPLTVS
;
A
#
# COMPACT_ATOMS: atom_id res chain seq x y z
N GLY A 1 -13.72 19.66 2.92
CA GLY A 1 -12.64 19.08 3.74
C GLY A 1 -11.81 18.14 2.88
N PHE A 2 -10.57 17.86 3.25
CA PHE A 2 -9.77 16.83 2.59
C PHE A 2 -10.32 15.45 2.99
N GLY A 3 -10.56 14.56 2.01
CA GLY A 3 -11.20 13.26 2.24
C GLY A 3 -10.28 12.25 2.96
N TYR A 4 -8.98 12.27 2.64
CA TYR A 4 -7.96 11.39 3.22
C TYR A 4 -6.61 12.12 3.28
N ALA A 5 -5.74 11.72 4.20
CA ALA A 5 -4.37 12.24 4.30
C ALA A 5 -3.40 11.08 4.60
N VAL A 6 -2.21 11.13 3.99
CA VAL A 6 -1.09 10.23 4.31
C VAL A 6 -0.01 11.05 4.98
N ILE A 7 0.47 10.58 6.13
CA ILE A 7 1.61 11.17 6.84
C ILE A 7 2.81 10.27 6.59
N ILE A 8 3.87 10.85 6.04
CA ILE A 8 5.10 10.13 5.67
C ILE A 8 6.26 10.86 6.31
N ARG A 9 7.23 10.09 6.82
CA ARG A 9 8.49 10.67 7.30
C ARG A 9 9.23 11.32 6.14
N ALA A 10 9.84 12.48 6.39
CA ALA A 10 10.52 13.24 5.34
C ALA A 10 11.63 12.44 4.63
N ASP A 11 12.32 11.56 5.35
CA ASP A 11 13.38 10.69 4.81
C ASP A 11 12.86 9.49 4.01
N ALA A 12 11.55 9.21 4.07
CA ALA A 12 10.90 8.12 3.35
C ALA A 12 10.07 8.59 2.15
N TRP A 13 10.04 9.90 1.85
CA TRP A 13 9.25 10.45 0.74
C TRP A 13 9.67 9.91 -0.64
N GLY A 14 10.95 9.62 -0.84
CA GLY A 14 11.48 9.05 -2.08
C GLY A 14 11.13 7.57 -2.30
N ASP A 15 10.57 6.90 -1.29
CA ASP A 15 10.18 5.50 -1.39
C ASP A 15 8.80 5.37 -2.06
N ARG A 16 8.84 5.14 -3.38
CA ARG A 16 7.64 4.94 -4.19
C ARG A 16 6.82 3.73 -3.73
N GLU A 17 7.47 2.64 -3.32
CA GLU A 17 6.76 1.43 -2.88
C GLU A 17 6.00 1.72 -1.57
N LEU A 18 6.62 2.46 -0.64
CA LEU A 18 5.97 2.91 0.59
C LEU A 18 4.80 3.87 0.33
N LEU A 19 4.93 4.79 -0.63
CA LEU A 19 3.83 5.68 -1.03
C LEU A 19 2.63 4.87 -1.55
N VAL A 20 2.85 3.95 -2.49
CA VAL A 20 1.79 3.11 -3.05
C VAL A 20 1.17 2.22 -1.97
N HIS A 21 1.99 1.67 -1.06
CA HIS A 21 1.50 0.90 0.09
C HIS A 21 0.47 1.68 0.93
N ASN A 22 0.75 2.96 1.23
CA ASN A 22 -0.20 3.81 1.97
C ASN A 22 -1.48 4.11 1.15
N PHE A 23 -1.39 4.23 -0.17
CA PHE A 23 -2.57 4.39 -1.02
C PHE A 23 -3.44 3.13 -1.05
N VAL A 24 -2.84 1.94 -0.98
CA VAL A 24 -3.62 0.70 -0.85
C VAL A 24 -4.42 0.69 0.46
N HIS A 25 -3.88 1.22 1.56
CA HIS A 25 -4.64 1.37 2.80
C HIS A 25 -5.82 2.34 2.68
N ILE A 26 -5.68 3.43 1.92
CA ILE A 26 -6.81 4.33 1.60
C ILE A 26 -7.88 3.56 0.82
N ALA A 27 -7.49 2.82 -0.22
CA ALA A 27 -8.44 2.03 -1.01
C ALA A 27 -9.12 0.95 -0.15
N GLN A 28 -8.40 0.28 0.75
CA GLN A 28 -8.97 -0.67 1.70
C GLN A 28 -9.97 0.02 2.65
N CYS A 29 -9.65 1.23 3.12
CA CYS A 29 -10.52 2.04 3.97
C CYS A 29 -11.83 2.38 3.26
N GLU A 30 -11.74 2.86 2.01
CA GLU A 30 -12.90 3.15 1.15
C GLU A 30 -13.77 1.90 0.94
N ARG A 31 -13.16 0.76 0.57
CA ARG A 31 -13.87 -0.52 0.38
C ARG A 31 -14.53 -1.04 1.66
N SER A 32 -14.00 -0.69 2.83
CA SER A 32 -14.53 -1.10 4.13
C SER A 32 -15.68 -0.20 4.63
N GLY A 33 -16.05 0.83 3.88
CA GLY A 33 -17.07 1.81 4.29
C GLY A 33 -16.55 2.92 5.19
N GLY A 34 -15.23 3.15 5.23
CA GLY A 34 -14.60 4.25 5.94
C GLY A 34 -13.62 3.82 7.04
N LEU A 35 -13.14 4.82 7.81
CA LEU A 35 -12.01 4.67 8.70
C LEU A 35 -12.28 3.73 9.88
N GLU A 36 -13.42 3.85 10.55
CA GLU A 36 -13.72 3.06 11.76
C GLU A 36 -13.78 1.55 11.47
N PRO A 37 -14.56 1.05 10.48
CA PRO A 37 -14.56 -0.36 10.13
C PRO A 37 -13.17 -0.88 9.73
N TRP A 38 -12.42 -0.08 8.97
CA TRP A 38 -11.09 -0.45 8.51
C TRP A 38 -10.08 -0.54 9.66
N VAL A 39 -9.99 0.48 10.55
CA VAL A 39 -9.07 0.47 11.70
C VAL A 39 -9.40 -0.69 12.63
N ARG A 40 -10.68 -0.99 12.87
CA ARG A 40 -11.08 -2.15 13.69
C ARG A 40 -10.55 -3.45 13.09
N ARG A 41 -10.68 -3.65 11.78
CA ARG A 41 -10.15 -4.83 11.08
C ARG A 41 -8.62 -4.86 11.12
N TYR A 42 -7.98 -3.74 10.79
CA TYR A 42 -6.53 -3.58 10.78
C TYR A 42 -5.90 -3.92 12.12
N LEU A 43 -6.37 -3.31 13.21
CA LEU A 43 -5.88 -3.59 14.56
C LEU A 43 -6.26 -5.00 15.04
N SER A 44 -7.39 -5.57 14.58
CA SER A 44 -7.74 -6.96 14.91
C SER A 44 -6.73 -7.96 14.30
N ASN A 45 -6.34 -7.77 13.04
CA ASN A 45 -5.33 -8.61 12.38
C ASN A 45 -3.96 -8.50 13.07
N ARG A 46 -3.67 -7.32 13.65
CA ARG A 46 -2.41 -7.01 14.34
C ARG A 46 -2.33 -7.60 15.76
N ARG A 47 -3.46 -7.82 16.44
CA ARG A 47 -3.48 -8.43 17.79
C ARG A 47 -3.17 -9.93 17.80
N SER A 48 -3.31 -10.60 16.67
CA SER A 48 -3.09 -12.05 16.53
C SER A 48 -1.71 -12.42 15.98
N CYS A 49 -0.82 -11.45 15.71
CA CYS A 49 0.48 -11.71 15.09
C CYS A 49 1.63 -11.20 15.96
N ALA A 50 2.52 -12.11 16.39
CA ALA A 50 3.63 -11.81 17.29
C ALA A 50 4.70 -10.90 16.65
N GLN A 51 4.78 -10.89 15.31
CA GLN A 51 5.55 -9.89 14.58
C GLN A 51 4.59 -8.85 14.02
N PHE A 52 4.86 -7.59 14.36
CA PHE A 52 4.07 -6.43 13.94
C PHE A 52 3.86 -6.41 12.40
N SER A 53 4.71 -7.07 11.61
CA SER A 53 4.73 -7.02 10.15
C SER A 53 3.69 -7.86 9.39
N LEU A 54 2.94 -8.78 10.02
CA LEU A 54 2.19 -9.79 9.27
C LEU A 54 0.69 -9.80 9.59
N GLY A 55 -0.13 -9.43 8.59
CA GLY A 55 -1.59 -9.57 8.62
C GLY A 55 -2.19 -9.35 7.24
N PRO A 56 -3.41 -9.84 6.93
CA PRO A 56 -3.92 -9.87 5.55
C PRO A 56 -3.95 -8.52 4.84
N LEU A 57 -4.29 -7.45 5.55
CA LEU A 57 -4.31 -6.09 4.98
C LEU A 57 -2.90 -5.56 4.66
N GLU A 58 -1.91 -5.96 5.46
CA GLU A 58 -0.51 -5.61 5.26
C GLU A 58 0.12 -6.40 4.11
N GLU A 59 -0.22 -7.69 4.00
CA GLU A 59 0.21 -8.56 2.92
C GLU A 59 -0.33 -8.08 1.57
N GLU A 60 -1.62 -7.75 1.51
CA GLU A 60 -2.23 -7.15 0.32
C GLU A 60 -1.55 -5.83 -0.06
N ALA A 61 -1.36 -4.92 0.91
CA ALA A 61 -0.75 -3.62 0.65
C ALA A 61 0.70 -3.73 0.15
N ARG A 62 1.50 -4.64 0.71
CA ARG A 62 2.87 -4.90 0.20
C ARG A 62 2.85 -5.56 -1.17
N GLY A 63 2.00 -6.57 -1.37
CA GLY A 63 1.92 -7.31 -2.63
C GLY A 63 1.57 -6.39 -3.80
N LEU A 64 0.49 -5.61 -3.66
CA LEU A 64 0.06 -4.67 -4.70
C LEU A 64 1.07 -3.53 -4.91
N ALA A 65 1.65 -2.98 -3.84
CA ALA A 65 2.66 -1.94 -3.98
C ALA A 65 3.89 -2.44 -4.76
N ARG A 66 4.36 -3.65 -4.44
CA ARG A 66 5.46 -4.32 -5.14
C ARG A 66 5.11 -4.52 -6.61
N GLU A 67 3.96 -5.11 -6.90
CA GLU A 67 3.49 -5.36 -8.26
C GLU A 67 3.47 -4.07 -9.09
N ILE A 68 2.79 -3.03 -8.60
CA ILE A 68 2.65 -1.73 -9.27
C ILE A 68 4.01 -1.04 -9.48
N CYS A 69 4.93 -1.16 -8.52
CA CYS A 69 6.27 -0.59 -8.65
C CYS A 69 7.17 -1.34 -9.62
N THR A 70 7.03 -2.66 -9.71
CA THR A 70 7.80 -3.48 -10.66
C THR A 70 7.25 -3.39 -12.09
N ALA A 71 5.93 -3.37 -12.28
CA ALA A 71 5.30 -3.24 -13.60
C ALA A 71 5.65 -1.91 -14.31
N ALA A 72 5.89 -0.84 -13.54
CA ALA A 72 6.33 0.45 -14.09
C ALA A 72 7.81 0.47 -14.52
N SER A 73 8.61 -0.53 -14.14
CA SER A 73 10.05 -0.61 -14.47
C SER A 73 10.35 -1.39 -15.75
N THR A 74 9.38 -2.16 -16.26
CA THR A 74 9.44 -2.77 -17.59
C THR A 74 8.91 -1.79 -18.64
N GLY A 75 9.78 -0.88 -19.09
CA GLY A 75 9.52 -0.10 -20.30
C GLY A 75 9.46 -0.99 -21.55
N PRO A 76 8.89 -0.50 -22.68
CA PRO A 76 8.86 -1.27 -23.92
C PRO A 76 10.28 -1.63 -24.37
N VAL A 77 10.48 -2.90 -24.75
CA VAL A 77 11.69 -3.36 -25.44
C VAL A 77 11.89 -2.47 -26.67
N PRO A 78 13.08 -1.87 -26.89
CA PRO A 78 13.31 -1.10 -28.10
C PRO A 78 13.15 -2.03 -29.30
N LEU A 79 12.24 -1.67 -30.21
CA LEU A 79 12.10 -2.34 -31.49
C LEU A 79 13.36 -2.06 -32.31
N THR A 80 14.34 -2.95 -32.25
CA THR A 80 15.42 -2.96 -33.24
C THR A 80 14.81 -3.46 -34.55
N VAL A 81 14.61 -2.54 -35.49
CA VAL A 81 14.26 -2.87 -36.87
C VAL A 81 15.53 -3.36 -37.55
N SER A 82 15.54 -4.64 -37.94
CA SER A 82 16.51 -5.21 -38.88
C SER A 82 16.12 -4.89 -40.33
#